data_AF-A0AAW1CGQ1-F1
#
_entry.id   AF-A0AAW1CGQ1-F1
#
_cell.length_a   1.000
_cell.length_b   1.000
_cell.length_c   1.000
_cell.angle_alpha   90.00
_cell.angle_beta   90.00
_cell.angle_gamma   90.00
#
_symmetry.space_group_name_H-M   'P 1'
#
loop_
_entity.id
_entity.type
_entity.pdbx_description
1 polymer ?
#
loop_
_entity_poly.entity_id
_entity_poly.type
_entity_poly.pdbx_seq_one_letter_code
_entity_poly.pdbx_strand_id
1 'polypeptide(L)'
;MWQQAGFKKQRNTDWSEEDDTPLSELKSSFDLYNQQFKSNPVALEEYLSIDDDLIVADYPTDNDILNKIKQCDDEDKDLSDDESALPVPVPPSNKEMRHILNKCSDYLYSKKTVTTEVYRALATLENFVDNQFFKMKQSKILDFLDK
;
A
#
# COMPACT_ATOMS: atom_id res chain seq x y z
N MET A 1 34.50 0.52 52.87
CA MET A 1 33.41 -0.32 52.33
C MET A 1 33.61 -0.42 50.83
N TRP A 2 33.88 -1.62 50.32
CA TRP A 2 33.98 -1.88 48.89
C TRP A 2 32.88 -2.87 48.54
N GLN A 3 31.90 -2.46 47.73
CA GLN A 3 30.95 -3.38 47.13
C GLN A 3 31.47 -3.73 45.74
N GLN A 4 31.92 -4.97 45.56
CA GLN A 4 32.15 -5.54 44.23
C GLN A 4 30.79 -5.78 43.58
N ALA A 5 30.54 -5.15 42.44
CA ALA A 5 29.38 -5.43 41.60
C ALA A 5 29.52 -6.82 40.97
N GLY A 6 28.90 -7.83 41.59
CA GLY A 6 28.85 -9.18 41.06
C GLY A 6 27.76 -9.31 39.99
N PHE A 7 28.13 -9.33 38.72
CA PHE A 7 27.27 -9.85 37.67
C PHE A 7 27.10 -11.36 37.86
N LYS A 8 25.96 -11.79 38.41
CA LYS A 8 25.57 -13.21 38.41
C LYS A 8 25.10 -13.57 37.01
N LYS A 9 25.95 -14.30 36.28
CA LYS A 9 25.61 -14.90 34.98
C LYS A 9 24.59 -16.02 35.23
N GLN A 10 23.29 -15.75 35.13
CA GLN A 10 22.29 -16.80 35.01
C GLN A 10 22.52 -17.51 33.66
N ARG A 11 23.25 -18.61 33.68
CA ARG A 11 23.13 -19.65 32.66
C ARG A 11 22.25 -20.76 33.23
N ASN A 12 20.95 -20.54 33.19
CA ASN A 12 19.99 -21.64 33.16
C ASN A 12 19.24 -21.52 31.84
N THR A 13 19.93 -21.88 30.76
CA THR A 13 19.28 -22.43 29.58
C THR A 13 19.67 -23.89 29.59
N ASP A 14 18.86 -24.67 30.30
CA ASP A 14 18.79 -26.10 30.16
C ASP A 14 18.21 -26.36 28.78
N TRP A 15 19.10 -26.51 27.79
CA TRP A 15 18.75 -27.04 26.49
C TRP A 15 18.83 -28.56 26.60
N SER A 16 17.95 -29.18 27.40
CA SER A 16 17.75 -30.62 27.32
C SER A 16 16.99 -30.89 26.02
N GLU A 17 17.73 -30.96 24.91
CA GLU A 17 17.28 -31.54 23.64
C GLU A 17 17.15 -33.07 23.76
N GLU A 18 16.34 -33.54 24.69
CA GLU A 18 15.86 -34.92 24.75
C GLU A 18 14.36 -34.88 24.96
N ASP A 19 13.65 -34.34 23.97
CA ASP A 19 12.23 -34.69 23.79
C ASP A 19 12.20 -35.99 22.97
N ASP A 20 12.59 -37.09 23.61
CA ASP A 20 12.48 -38.47 23.09
C ASP A 20 11.00 -38.89 23.06
N THR A 21 10.15 -38.08 22.43
CA THR A 21 8.76 -38.48 22.20
C THR A 21 8.77 -39.64 21.22
N PRO A 22 8.27 -40.83 21.62
CA PRO A 22 8.24 -41.96 20.73
C PRO A 22 7.36 -41.63 19.52
N LEU A 23 7.77 -42.08 18.33
CA LEU A 23 7.09 -41.76 17.06
C LEU A 23 5.58 -42.09 17.08
N SER A 24 5.17 -43.06 17.91
CA SER A 24 3.78 -43.41 18.17
C SER A 24 2.96 -42.30 18.84
N GLU A 25 3.57 -41.56 19.77
CA GLU A 25 2.94 -40.42 20.45
C GLU A 25 2.84 -39.21 19.52
N LEU A 26 3.88 -38.96 18.71
CA LEU A 26 3.83 -37.93 17.67
C LEU A 26 2.77 -38.21 16.61
N LYS A 27 2.61 -39.49 16.22
CA LYS A 27 1.55 -39.89 15.29
C LYS A 27 0.16 -39.67 15.89
N SER A 28 -0.01 -40.00 17.17
CA SER A 28 -1.27 -39.83 17.87
C SER A 28 -1.65 -38.35 18.03
N SER A 29 -0.69 -37.47 18.31
CA SER A 29 -0.92 -36.03 18.38
C SER A 29 -1.23 -35.42 17.01
N PHE A 30 -0.59 -35.90 15.95
CA PHE A 30 -0.90 -35.50 14.58
C PHE A 30 -2.29 -35.95 14.13
N ASP A 31 -2.69 -37.18 14.46
CA ASP A 31 -4.02 -37.70 14.16
C ASP A 31 -5.12 -36.94 14.93
N LEU A 32 -4.84 -36.56 16.19
CA LEU A 32 -5.74 -35.74 17.00
C LEU A 32 -5.87 -34.31 16.45
N TYR A 33 -4.76 -33.71 16.02
CA TYR A 33 -4.74 -32.42 15.33
C TYR A 33 -5.57 -32.47 14.05
N ASN A 34 -5.38 -33.50 13.22
CA ASN A 34 -6.16 -33.65 11.98
C ASN A 34 -7.65 -33.91 12.24
N GLN A 35 -8.02 -34.57 13.35
CA GLN A 35 -9.43 -34.68 13.74
C GLN A 35 -10.02 -33.34 14.18
N GLN A 36 -9.26 -32.53 14.91
CA GLN A 36 -9.69 -31.22 15.41
C GLN A 36 -9.79 -30.19 14.28
N PHE A 37 -8.98 -30.34 13.23
CA PHE A 37 -8.97 -29.50 12.03
C PHE A 37 -9.50 -30.22 10.80
N LYS A 38 -10.47 -31.13 10.95
CA LYS A 38 -11.28 -31.59 9.81
C LYS A 38 -12.02 -30.39 9.23
N SER A 39 -11.37 -29.65 8.36
CA SER A 39 -12.01 -28.70 7.49
C SER A 39 -12.99 -29.48 6.62
N ASN A 40 -14.23 -29.01 6.56
CA ASN A 40 -15.15 -29.51 5.57
C ASN A 40 -14.52 -29.26 4.20
N PRO A 41 -14.48 -30.24 3.29
CA PRO A 41 -14.05 -29.99 1.93
C PRO A 41 -15.01 -28.96 1.33
N VAL A 42 -14.52 -27.73 1.17
CA VAL A 42 -15.22 -26.65 0.47
C VAL A 42 -15.10 -26.97 -1.02
N ALA A 43 -16.23 -27.07 -1.71
CA ALA A 43 -16.22 -27.31 -3.15
C ALA A 43 -15.49 -26.14 -3.84
N LEU A 44 -14.69 -26.42 -4.87
CA LEU A 44 -13.94 -25.39 -5.59
C LEU A 44 -14.88 -24.31 -6.16
N GLU A 45 -16.10 -24.69 -6.52
CA GLU A 45 -17.15 -23.77 -6.99
C GLU A 45 -17.58 -22.76 -5.93
N GLU A 46 -17.47 -23.07 -4.63
CA GLU A 46 -17.78 -22.15 -3.54
C GLU A 46 -16.65 -21.13 -3.29
N TYR A 47 -15.45 -21.38 -3.84
CA TYR A 47 -14.29 -20.49 -3.75
C TYR A 47 -14.10 -19.61 -4.99
N LEU A 48 -14.53 -20.09 -6.16
CA LEU A 48 -14.42 -19.36 -7.42
C LEU A 48 -15.55 -18.32 -7.54
N SER A 49 -15.30 -17.09 -7.12
CA SER A 49 -16.09 -15.94 -7.58
C SER A 49 -15.64 -15.56 -8.98
N ILE A 50 -16.43 -15.89 -9.99
CA ILE A 50 -16.27 -15.33 -11.33
C ILE A 50 -16.82 -13.90 -11.26
N ASP A 51 -16.00 -12.88 -11.53
CA ASP A 51 -16.49 -11.51 -11.67
C ASP A 51 -17.38 -11.44 -12.92
N ASP A 52 -18.70 -11.38 -12.70
CA ASP A 52 -19.70 -11.27 -13.76
C ASP A 52 -19.62 -9.91 -14.52
N ASP A 53 -18.83 -8.96 -14.02
CA ASP A 53 -18.65 -7.60 -14.57
C ASP A 53 -17.37 -7.44 -15.42
N LEU A 54 -16.79 -8.53 -15.93
CA LEU A 54 -15.67 -8.46 -16.87
C LEU A 54 -16.15 -8.00 -18.26
N ILE A 55 -16.01 -6.70 -18.53
CA ILE A 55 -16.17 -6.15 -19.88
C ILE A 55 -14.93 -6.51 -20.70
N VAL A 56 -15.03 -7.57 -21.50
CA VAL A 56 -14.00 -7.92 -22.48
C VAL A 56 -14.19 -7.01 -23.69
N ALA A 57 -13.18 -6.18 -23.98
CA ALA A 57 -13.16 -5.42 -25.22
C ALA A 57 -12.86 -6.34 -26.40
N ASP A 58 -13.61 -6.21 -27.49
CA ASP A 58 -13.35 -6.94 -28.72
C ASP A 58 -12.00 -6.51 -29.32
N TYR A 59 -11.30 -7.47 -29.92
CA TYR A 59 -10.09 -7.16 -30.68
C TYR A 59 -10.47 -6.35 -31.93
N PRO A 60 -9.75 -5.25 -32.24
CA PRO A 60 -10.00 -4.49 -33.45
C PRO A 60 -9.75 -5.39 -34.66
N THR A 61 -10.65 -5.33 -35.64
CA THR A 61 -10.46 -6.03 -36.91
C THR A 61 -9.51 -5.25 -37.82
N ASP A 62 -8.93 -5.92 -38.82
CA ASP A 62 -8.08 -5.26 -39.82
C ASP A 62 -8.82 -4.11 -40.52
N ASN A 63 -10.15 -4.21 -40.69
CA ASN A 63 -10.97 -3.14 -41.24
C ASN A 63 -11.06 -1.94 -40.30
N ASP A 64 -11.15 -2.15 -38.98
CA ASP A 64 -11.15 -1.08 -37.99
C ASP A 64 -9.81 -0.33 -37.99
N ILE A 65 -8.71 -1.07 -38.14
CA ILE A 65 -7.36 -0.51 -38.24
C ILE A 65 -7.24 0.32 -39.54
N LEU A 66 -7.66 -0.22 -40.67
CA LEU A 66 -7.61 0.46 -41.96
C LEU A 66 -8.50 1.70 -42.01
N ASN A 67 -9.67 1.67 -41.37
CA ASN A 67 -10.56 2.82 -41.26
C ASN A 67 -9.94 3.92 -40.40
N LYS A 68 -9.26 3.56 -39.31
CA LYS A 68 -8.55 4.51 -38.45
C LYS A 68 -7.36 5.18 -39.14
N ILE A 69 -6.63 4.44 -39.99
CA ILE A 69 -5.54 4.99 -40.80
C ILE A 69 -6.08 6.00 -41.83
N LYS A 70 -7.19 5.65 -42.52
CA LYS A 70 -7.83 6.55 -43.50
C LYS A 70 -8.40 7.82 -42.86
N GLN A 71 -8.99 7.71 -41.66
CA GLN A 71 -9.45 8.87 -40.90
C GLN A 71 -8.29 9.79 -40.51
N CYS A 72 -7.13 9.23 -40.16
CA CYS A 72 -5.94 10.00 -39.82
C CYS A 72 -5.40 10.81 -41.01
N ASP A 73 -5.48 10.29 -42.24
CA ASP A 73 -5.05 11.02 -43.46
C ASP A 73 -5.99 12.18 -43.85
N ASP A 74 -7.28 12.11 -43.45
CA ASP A 74 -8.27 13.17 -43.70
C ASP A 74 -8.26 14.27 -42.60
N GLU A 75 -7.69 13.99 -41.44
CA GLU A 75 -7.62 14.91 -40.28
C GLU A 75 -6.40 15.86 -40.31
N ASP A 76 -5.44 15.66 -41.21
CA ASP A 76 -4.27 16.54 -41.40
C ASP A 76 -4.61 17.94 -41.99
N LYS A 77 -5.91 18.29 -42.10
CA LYS A 77 -6.38 19.61 -42.56
C LYS A 77 -7.19 20.41 -41.56
N ASP A 78 -7.29 19.99 -40.30
CA ASP A 78 -7.81 20.87 -39.25
C ASP A 78 -7.26 20.47 -37.88
N LEU A 79 -6.05 20.94 -37.56
CA LEU A 79 -5.55 20.95 -36.18
C LEU A 79 -6.23 22.06 -35.36
N SER A 80 -7.56 22.18 -35.45
CA SER A 80 -8.33 22.82 -34.39
C SER A 80 -8.58 21.78 -33.31
N ASP A 81 -7.59 21.61 -32.44
CA ASP A 81 -7.77 21.44 -30.99
C ASP A 81 -9.08 20.75 -30.56
N ASP A 82 -9.23 19.46 -30.89
CA ASP A 82 -10.13 18.55 -30.18
C ASP A 82 -9.29 17.40 -29.61
N GLU A 83 -8.29 17.77 -28.81
CA GLU A 83 -7.91 16.87 -27.74
C GLU A 83 -9.09 16.84 -26.78
N SER A 84 -9.74 15.67 -26.71
CA SER A 84 -10.33 15.17 -25.47
C SER A 84 -9.24 15.03 -24.41
N ALA A 85 -8.57 16.13 -24.07
CA ALA A 85 -7.61 16.26 -23.01
C ALA A 85 -8.40 15.97 -21.75
N LEU A 86 -8.19 14.77 -21.20
CA LEU A 86 -8.65 14.43 -19.86
C LEU A 86 -8.26 15.61 -18.97
N PRO A 87 -9.22 16.23 -18.25
CA PRO A 87 -8.95 17.43 -17.50
C PRO A 87 -7.78 17.13 -16.57
N VAL A 88 -6.66 17.83 -16.79
CA VAL A 88 -5.47 17.67 -15.96
C VAL A 88 -5.90 17.96 -14.53
N PRO A 89 -5.80 16.98 -13.60
CA PRO A 89 -6.29 17.17 -12.26
C PRO A 89 -5.54 18.34 -11.63
N VAL A 90 -6.28 19.37 -11.26
CA VAL A 90 -5.71 20.55 -10.61
C VAL A 90 -5.13 20.10 -9.27
N PRO A 91 -3.84 20.37 -9.00
CA PRO A 91 -3.25 19.99 -7.73
C PRO A 91 -4.00 20.71 -6.59
N PRO A 92 -4.35 20.01 -5.50
CA PRO A 92 -5.07 20.61 -4.39
C PRO A 92 -4.25 21.73 -3.75
N SER A 93 -4.94 22.76 -3.29
CA SER A 93 -4.33 23.83 -2.50
C SER A 93 -3.75 23.28 -1.19
N ASN A 94 -2.82 24.01 -0.58
CA ASN A 94 -2.24 23.61 0.71
C ASN A 94 -3.31 23.44 1.80
N LYS A 95 -4.34 24.30 1.79
CA LYS A 95 -5.46 24.22 2.72
C LYS A 95 -6.27 22.93 2.52
N GLU A 96 -6.49 22.53 1.26
CA GLU A 96 -7.17 21.28 0.92
C GLU A 96 -6.32 20.06 1.31
N MET A 97 -5.02 20.08 1.02
CA MET A 97 -4.10 19.01 1.44
C MET A 97 -4.09 18.82 2.96
N ARG A 98 -4.01 19.91 3.75
CA ARG A 98 -4.11 19.84 5.22
C ARG A 98 -5.46 19.31 5.69
N HIS A 99 -6.55 19.74 5.06
CA HIS A 99 -7.88 19.26 5.41
C HIS A 99 -8.04 17.75 5.17
N ILE A 100 -7.49 17.25 4.07
CA ILE A 100 -7.48 15.82 3.74
C ILE A 100 -6.63 15.04 4.75
N LEU A 101 -5.42 15.50 5.05
CA LEU A 101 -4.54 14.84 6.02
C LEU A 101 -5.18 14.79 7.41
N ASN A 102 -5.83 15.86 7.87
CA ASN A 102 -6.54 15.87 9.15
C ASN A 102 -7.67 14.83 9.16
N LYS A 103 -8.46 14.72 8.09
CA LYS A 103 -9.51 13.70 7.98
C LYS A 103 -8.96 12.28 7.99
N CYS A 104 -7.83 12.05 7.32
CA CYS A 104 -7.13 10.77 7.36
C CYS A 104 -6.65 10.46 8.79
N SER A 105 -6.12 11.45 9.50
CA SER A 105 -5.69 11.35 10.88
C SER A 105 -6.85 10.97 11.80
N ASP A 106 -7.97 11.69 11.74
CA ASP A 106 -9.18 11.43 12.52
C ASP A 106 -9.73 10.02 12.27
N TYR A 107 -9.76 9.61 11.00
CA TYR A 107 -10.19 8.26 10.63
C TYR A 107 -9.26 7.18 11.20
N LEU A 108 -7.95 7.35 11.10
CA LEU A 108 -6.97 6.39 11.61
C LEU A 108 -7.01 6.30 13.13
N TYR A 109 -7.16 7.43 13.84
CA TYR A 109 -7.34 7.44 15.29
C TYR A 109 -8.64 6.76 15.75
N SER A 110 -9.68 6.74 14.91
CA SER A 110 -10.90 6.01 15.21
C SER A 110 -10.74 4.47 15.11
N LYS A 111 -9.65 3.97 14.52
CA LYS A 111 -9.41 2.54 14.29
C LYS A 111 -8.44 1.98 15.34
N LYS A 112 -8.86 0.89 16.00
CA LYS A 112 -8.08 0.23 17.06
C LYS A 112 -6.86 -0.57 16.58
N THR A 113 -6.77 -0.88 15.28
CA THR A 113 -5.79 -1.84 14.72
C THR A 113 -4.81 -1.20 13.75
N VAL A 114 -4.60 0.11 13.82
CA VAL A 114 -3.63 0.80 12.97
C VAL A 114 -2.23 0.63 13.53
N THR A 115 -1.30 0.15 12.71
CA THR A 115 0.08 -0.05 13.13
C THR A 115 0.86 1.27 13.19
N THR A 116 1.91 1.30 13.99
CA THR A 116 2.75 2.50 14.23
C THR A 116 3.38 3.03 12.93
N GLU A 117 3.66 2.16 11.97
CA GLU A 117 4.22 2.51 10.67
C GLU A 117 3.30 3.43 9.87
N VAL A 118 1.97 3.23 9.96
CA VAL A 118 0.98 4.04 9.27
C VAL A 118 0.97 5.47 9.83
N TYR A 119 1.06 5.61 11.16
CA TYR A 119 1.17 6.93 11.80
C TYR A 119 2.47 7.66 11.43
N ARG A 120 3.59 6.93 11.31
CA ARG A 120 4.86 7.51 10.84
C ARG A 120 4.78 7.98 9.40
N ALA A 121 4.11 7.21 8.54
CA ALA A 121 3.89 7.59 7.15
C ALA A 121 3.03 8.87 7.07
N LEU A 122 1.94 8.95 7.85
CA LEU A 122 1.09 10.13 7.92
C LEU A 122 1.86 11.38 8.38
N ALA A 123 2.65 11.27 9.45
CA ALA A 123 3.49 12.37 9.93
C ALA A 123 4.54 12.82 8.90
N THR A 124 5.05 11.89 8.07
CA THR A 124 5.99 12.24 6.99
C THR A 124 5.29 13.04 5.90
N LEU A 125 4.04 12.71 5.57
CA LEU A 125 3.23 13.44 4.60
C LEU A 125 2.84 14.83 5.10
N GLU A 126 2.48 14.97 6.38
CA GLU A 126 2.22 16.28 7.02
C GLU A 126 3.46 17.18 6.93
N ASN A 127 4.64 16.66 7.27
CA ASN A 127 5.90 17.39 7.16
C ASN A 127 6.22 17.79 5.71
N PHE A 128 5.89 16.94 4.73
CA PHE A 128 6.09 17.27 3.32
C PHE A 128 5.21 18.45 2.87
N VAL A 129 3.93 18.44 3.22
CA VAL A 129 2.97 19.51 2.89
C VAL A 129 3.36 20.83 3.55
N ASP A 130 3.92 20.78 4.75
CA ASP A 130 4.36 21.96 5.49
C ASP A 130 5.67 22.54 4.90
N ASN A 131 6.62 21.67 4.54
CA ASN A 131 7.91 22.09 3.98
C ASN A 131 7.85 22.60 2.53
N GLN A 132 6.88 22.13 1.74
CA GLN A 132 6.58 22.69 0.41
C GLN A 132 6.34 24.20 0.46
N PHE A 133 5.67 24.67 1.52
CA PHE A 133 5.33 26.09 1.68
C PHE A 133 6.53 26.96 2.12
N PHE A 134 7.46 26.41 2.91
CA PHE A 134 8.66 27.14 3.32
C PHE A 134 9.61 27.41 2.16
N LYS A 135 9.74 26.48 1.20
CA LYS A 135 10.59 26.65 0.01
C LYS A 135 10.11 27.78 -0.90
N MET A 136 8.79 28.01 -1.01
CA MET A 136 8.27 29.13 -1.82
C MET A 136 8.63 30.50 -1.23
N LYS A 137 8.70 30.62 0.10
CA LYS A 137 9.02 31.90 0.78
C LYS A 137 10.50 32.26 0.76
N GLN A 138 11.40 31.29 0.58
CA GLN A 138 12.85 31.51 0.56
C GLN A 138 13.39 32.04 -0.78
N SER A 139 12.60 31.99 -1.88
CA SER A 139 12.99 32.58 -3.17
C SER A 139 13.30 34.08 -3.09
N LYS A 140 12.67 34.80 -2.15
CA LYS A 140 12.79 36.27 -2.03
C LYS A 140 14.04 36.76 -1.28
N ILE A 141 14.84 35.88 -0.68
CA ILE A 141 16.04 36.29 0.08
C ILE A 141 17.27 36.47 -0.83
N LEU A 142 17.28 35.86 -2.02
CA LEU A 142 18.38 36.02 -2.98
C LEU A 142 18.22 37.26 -3.88
N ASP A 143 17.02 37.82 -4.01
CA ASP A 143 16.76 39.06 -4.78
C ASP A 143 17.42 40.32 -4.19
N PHE A 144 18.02 40.24 -3.00
CA PHE A 144 18.79 41.34 -2.41
C PHE A 144 20.24 41.40 -2.88
N LEU A 145 20.74 40.37 -3.57
CA LEU A 145 22.14 40.26 -3.99
C LEU A 145 22.41 40.85 -5.38
N ASP A 146 21.37 41.19 -6.14
CA ASP A 146 21.47 41.73 -7.51
C ASP A 146 21.17 43.25 -7.59
N LYS A 147 21.53 44.04 -6.57
CA LYS A 147 21.51 45.52 -6.63
C LYS A 147 22.85 46.16 -6.29
#